data_AF-A0A0S6WY97-F1
#
_entry.id   AF-A0A0S6WY97-F1
#
_cell.length_a   1.000
_cell.length_b   1.000
_cell.length_c   1.000
_cell.angle_alpha   90.00
_cell.angle_beta   90.00
_cell.angle_gamma   90.00
#
_symmetry.space_group_name_H-M   'P 1'
#
loop_
_entity.id
_entity.type
_entity.pdbx_description
1 polymer ?
#
loop_
_entity_poly.entity_id
_entity_poly.type
_entity_poly.pdbx_seq_one_letter_code
_entity_poly.pdbx_strand_id
1 'polypeptide(L)'
;MSAITCDGERAMLEIGDVFLPPHGLAIATGYDDDGVQTPARLVRTIRQLGYRGTVLHYVGMSHFFRLSQTSGDFLVSTSGDPLNTPTRTWHAAFFAACAAQGFRPIASLSYELFAQHCPDNWMQRDHLGNPALTGWEPPSSLLSPAHTQAMAWLQSVGGAFAQLMADAGCEVRFQVGEPWWWTTVEGRIYLYDAASAAALGGDPVAIPDMRAPLTPAQTDLLDAAGALLAQSTAALVSAVRAAVAPDPVEALALVFTPTILAPAMPELYRANLPLGWAAPAFDRLQVEDYDWLTEGRDAARRRAYETVNTRLGYPPTEQDYLAGFVLDAADADLWRRIDSGIDEAQARSPHEIIVWALPQIMRDGYVRLPAPPSPPTGDEAMQAFDDILYPLALGRDATVIPEFSTSVSVTASGFERRNSLWANARLRFDVGPGVRSEAELGTLIAFFRARRGPARGFRLRDPSDFSSAGMVDTPTELDQELGEGDGLRADFALLKCYGEGEALQVRRITRPDAASVLVSLDGVVQQGNWTLSPGGVITFDEAPPEGSVVRAGFLFDVPVRFAEDQLEISGASFAAGEAPSVPIVEIREAP
;
A
#
# COMPACT_ATOMS: atom_id res chain seq x y z
N MET A 1 -11.85 -29.41 29.19
CA MET A 1 -10.69 -28.91 29.97
C MET A 1 -11.08 -27.69 30.80
N SER A 2 -12.03 -27.79 31.74
CA SER A 2 -12.50 -26.65 32.56
C SER A 2 -11.90 -26.62 33.98
N ALA A 3 -10.96 -27.52 34.29
CA ALA A 3 -10.39 -27.68 35.63
C ALA A 3 -8.85 -27.67 35.60
N ILE A 4 -8.25 -26.74 34.84
CA ILE A 4 -6.83 -26.45 34.99
C ILE A 4 -6.72 -25.32 36.01
N THR A 5 -6.13 -25.63 37.16
CA THR A 5 -5.82 -24.66 38.23
C THR A 5 -4.30 -24.53 38.33
N CYS A 6 -3.79 -23.30 38.21
CA CYS A 6 -2.38 -22.97 38.44
C CYS A 6 -2.26 -22.21 39.77
N ASP A 7 -1.30 -22.59 40.62
CA ASP A 7 -0.98 -21.95 41.89
C ASP A 7 0.50 -21.53 41.97
N GLY A 8 0.83 -20.66 42.94
CA GLY A 8 2.19 -20.10 43.13
C GLY A 8 2.33 -18.61 42.76
N GLU A 9 3.42 -17.99 43.23
CA GLU A 9 3.71 -16.54 43.12
C GLU A 9 3.85 -16.03 41.67
N ARG A 10 3.85 -16.94 40.68
CA ARG A 10 3.92 -16.65 39.23
C ARG A 10 2.98 -17.53 38.40
N ALA A 11 1.88 -17.99 39.00
CA ALA A 11 0.87 -18.82 38.31
C ALA A 11 0.23 -18.10 37.11
N MET A 12 0.26 -16.77 37.13
CA MET A 12 -0.10 -15.88 36.03
C MET A 12 1.17 -15.12 35.63
N LEU A 13 1.49 -15.10 34.33
CA LEU A 13 2.50 -14.19 33.81
C LEU A 13 1.88 -12.80 33.70
N GLU A 14 2.44 -11.82 34.41
CA GLU A 14 2.17 -10.42 34.11
C GLU A 14 2.65 -10.13 32.68
N ILE A 15 1.71 -9.74 31.83
CA ILE A 15 2.01 -9.28 30.48
C ILE A 15 2.22 -7.77 30.59
N GLY A 16 3.33 -7.26 30.06
CA GLY A 16 3.65 -5.83 30.15
C GLY A 16 2.57 -4.94 29.54
N ASP A 17 2.44 -3.72 30.08
CA ASP A 17 1.50 -2.68 29.64
C ASP A 17 1.99 -1.93 28.38
N VAL A 18 2.59 -2.63 27.42
CA VAL A 18 3.02 -1.99 26.17
C VAL A 18 1.82 -1.82 25.26
N PHE A 19 1.32 -0.59 25.18
CA PHE A 19 0.26 -0.18 24.28
C PHE A 19 0.81 0.83 23.27
N LEU A 20 0.65 0.53 21.99
CA LEU A 20 0.78 1.55 20.96
C LEU A 20 -0.46 2.45 20.97
N PRO A 21 -0.27 3.78 20.80
CA PRO A 21 -1.39 4.69 20.64
C PRO A 21 -2.19 4.35 19.37
N PRO A 22 -3.51 4.63 19.34
CA PRO A 22 -4.32 4.41 18.14
C PRO A 22 -3.76 5.13 16.91
N HIS A 23 -3.50 4.40 15.84
CA HIS A 23 -2.85 4.92 14.62
C HIS A 23 -3.77 4.98 13.39
N GLY A 24 -5.08 4.76 13.57
CA GLY A 24 -6.07 4.96 12.51
C GLY A 24 -6.15 3.87 11.45
N LEU A 25 -5.48 2.72 11.65
CA LEU A 25 -5.58 1.58 10.75
C LEU A 25 -6.47 0.48 11.35
N ALA A 26 -7.10 -0.27 10.45
CA ALA A 26 -7.76 -1.54 10.74
C ALA A 26 -6.79 -2.71 10.51
N ILE A 27 -7.17 -3.90 10.96
CA ILE A 27 -6.34 -5.10 10.86
C ILE A 27 -7.13 -6.27 10.31
N ALA A 28 -6.41 -7.24 9.77
CA ALA A 28 -6.96 -8.53 9.44
C ALA A 28 -6.22 -9.72 10.09
N THR A 29 -6.94 -10.83 10.26
CA THR A 29 -6.51 -12.09 10.89
C THR A 29 -7.23 -13.25 10.20
N GLY A 30 -6.73 -14.48 10.38
CA GLY A 30 -7.29 -15.69 9.79
C GLY A 30 -7.48 -16.80 10.82
N TYR A 31 -8.62 -17.50 10.77
CA TYR A 31 -8.88 -18.63 11.66
C TYR A 31 -7.94 -19.81 11.43
N ASP A 32 -7.51 -20.03 10.18
CA ASP A 32 -6.56 -21.10 9.87
C ASP A 32 -5.18 -20.87 10.49
N ASP A 33 -4.79 -19.61 10.71
CA ASP A 33 -3.53 -19.23 11.36
C ASP A 33 -3.66 -19.13 12.88
N ASP A 34 -4.76 -18.54 13.35
CA ASP A 34 -4.92 -18.10 14.73
C ASP A 34 -5.91 -18.95 15.56
N GLY A 35 -6.58 -19.93 14.97
CA GLY A 35 -7.62 -20.74 15.61
C GLY A 35 -7.15 -21.56 16.81
N VAL A 36 -5.83 -21.75 16.95
CA VAL A 36 -5.19 -22.38 18.12
C VAL A 36 -5.02 -21.43 19.31
N GLN A 37 -5.19 -20.12 19.11
CA GLN A 37 -5.13 -19.10 20.15
C GLN A 37 -6.51 -18.86 20.76
N THR A 38 -6.56 -18.33 21.99
CA THR A 38 -7.84 -17.91 22.57
C THR A 38 -8.30 -16.60 21.92
N PRO A 39 -9.60 -16.43 21.60
CA PRO A 39 -10.08 -15.19 21.00
C PRO A 39 -9.77 -13.94 21.83
N ALA A 40 -9.84 -14.06 23.17
CA ALA A 40 -9.49 -12.97 24.08
C ALA A 40 -8.02 -12.53 23.95
N ARG A 41 -7.09 -13.46 23.65
CA ARG A 41 -5.69 -13.12 23.40
C ARG A 41 -5.56 -12.31 22.11
N LEU A 42 -6.19 -12.75 21.03
CA LEU A 42 -6.12 -12.08 19.72
C LEU A 42 -6.67 -10.64 19.80
N VAL A 43 -7.90 -10.46 20.30
CA VAL A 43 -8.53 -9.15 20.40
C VAL A 43 -7.73 -8.20 21.30
N ARG A 44 -7.15 -8.71 22.40
CA ARG A 44 -6.26 -7.92 23.26
C ARG A 44 -5.00 -7.50 22.51
N THR A 45 -4.35 -8.41 21.79
CA THR A 45 -3.14 -8.11 21.00
C THR A 45 -3.43 -7.04 19.95
N ILE A 46 -4.53 -7.19 19.20
CA ILE A 46 -4.97 -6.19 18.20
C ILE A 46 -5.08 -4.80 18.86
N ARG A 47 -5.71 -4.72 20.03
CA ARG A 47 -5.86 -3.44 20.76
C ARG A 47 -4.52 -2.89 21.26
N GLN A 48 -3.63 -3.75 21.75
CA GLN A 48 -2.29 -3.38 22.24
C GLN A 48 -1.38 -2.86 21.13
N LEU A 49 -1.55 -3.37 19.90
CA LEU A 49 -0.83 -2.91 18.72
C LEU A 49 -1.36 -1.59 18.15
N GLY A 50 -2.42 -0.99 18.74
CA GLY A 50 -2.92 0.33 18.34
C GLY A 50 -4.08 0.29 17.32
N TYR A 51 -4.42 -0.86 16.76
CA TYR A 51 -5.54 -1.00 15.82
C TYR A 51 -6.90 -0.74 16.50
N ARG A 52 -7.81 -0.08 15.78
CA ARG A 52 -9.19 0.24 16.21
C ARG A 52 -10.15 0.06 15.04
N GLY A 53 -11.45 0.01 15.31
CA GLY A 53 -12.47 -0.08 14.27
C GLY A 53 -12.60 -1.49 13.71
N THR A 54 -12.30 -1.67 12.44
CA THR A 54 -12.52 -2.94 11.72
C THR A 54 -11.50 -4.02 12.11
N VAL A 55 -11.99 -5.25 12.27
CA VAL A 55 -11.18 -6.47 12.32
C VAL A 55 -11.69 -7.42 11.24
N LEU A 56 -10.98 -7.51 10.11
CA LEU A 56 -11.32 -8.43 9.03
C LEU A 56 -10.85 -9.84 9.42
N HIS A 57 -11.78 -10.78 9.56
CA HIS A 57 -11.48 -12.14 9.99
C HIS A 57 -11.77 -13.12 8.87
N TYR A 58 -10.72 -13.61 8.21
CA TYR A 58 -10.81 -14.72 7.25
C TYR A 58 -11.15 -15.99 8.02
N VAL A 59 -12.32 -16.58 7.73
CA VAL A 59 -12.82 -17.76 8.46
C VAL A 59 -12.05 -19.05 8.11
N GLY A 60 -11.14 -18.97 7.14
CA GLY A 60 -10.28 -20.06 6.71
C GLY A 60 -10.92 -20.95 5.65
N MET A 61 -10.13 -21.90 5.16
CA MET A 61 -10.47 -22.89 4.14
C MET A 61 -10.41 -24.33 4.66
N SER A 62 -9.87 -24.55 5.86
CA SER A 62 -9.41 -25.90 6.28
C SER A 62 -9.98 -26.39 7.61
N HIS A 63 -10.38 -25.50 8.53
CA HIS A 63 -10.77 -25.91 9.88
C HIS A 63 -12.25 -25.76 10.22
N PHE A 64 -13.02 -24.94 9.51
CA PHE A 64 -14.30 -24.45 10.03
C PHE A 64 -15.46 -25.48 9.96
N PHE A 65 -15.38 -26.42 9.03
CA PHE A 65 -16.52 -27.24 8.62
C PHE A 65 -16.67 -28.56 9.37
N ARG A 66 -17.88 -29.11 9.33
CA ARG A 66 -18.17 -30.46 9.82
C ARG A 66 -17.87 -31.49 8.74
N LEU A 67 -17.19 -32.57 9.13
CA LEU A 67 -16.90 -33.70 8.23
C LEU A 67 -17.93 -34.83 8.37
N SER A 68 -18.15 -35.55 7.28
CA SER A 68 -18.95 -36.78 7.23
C SER A 68 -18.18 -37.84 6.43
N GLN A 69 -18.25 -39.09 6.89
CA GLN A 69 -17.57 -40.18 6.22
C GLN A 69 -18.31 -40.55 4.93
N THR A 70 -17.60 -40.54 3.81
CA THR A 70 -18.12 -40.88 2.49
C THR A 70 -17.13 -41.82 1.81
N SER A 71 -17.52 -43.08 1.57
CA SER A 71 -16.72 -44.06 0.83
C SER A 71 -15.27 -44.29 1.32
N GLY A 72 -15.00 -44.03 2.62
CA GLY A 72 -13.67 -44.19 3.23
C GLY A 72 -12.95 -42.87 3.47
N ASP A 73 -13.37 -41.79 2.81
CA ASP A 73 -12.86 -40.43 3.00
C ASP A 73 -13.73 -39.62 3.96
N PHE A 74 -13.19 -38.49 4.43
CA PHE A 74 -13.93 -37.51 5.22
C PHE A 74 -14.12 -36.24 4.40
N LEU A 75 -15.35 -35.98 3.98
CA LEU A 75 -15.73 -34.82 3.16
C LEU A 75 -16.64 -33.88 3.95
N VAL A 76 -16.76 -32.63 3.51
CA VAL A 76 -17.68 -31.68 4.12
C VAL A 76 -19.11 -32.21 4.17
N SER A 77 -19.77 -32.00 5.31
CA SER A 77 -21.16 -32.40 5.50
C SER A 77 -22.10 -31.38 4.85
N THR A 78 -23.05 -31.87 4.05
CA THR A 78 -24.11 -31.06 3.42
C THR A 78 -25.43 -31.08 4.21
N SER A 79 -25.43 -31.69 5.39
CA SER A 79 -26.60 -31.77 6.27
C SER A 79 -26.36 -30.98 7.56
N GLY A 80 -27.43 -30.52 8.21
CA GLY A 80 -27.33 -29.89 9.54
C GLY A 80 -26.47 -28.63 9.58
N ASP A 81 -25.81 -28.40 10.71
CA ASP A 81 -24.90 -27.26 10.90
C ASP A 81 -23.66 -27.45 10.00
N PRO A 82 -23.33 -26.46 9.14
CA PRO A 82 -22.14 -26.54 8.29
C PRO A 82 -20.85 -26.36 9.11
N LEU A 83 -20.91 -25.69 10.27
CA LEU A 83 -19.76 -25.46 11.12
C LEU A 83 -19.57 -26.61 12.11
N ASN A 84 -18.31 -26.97 12.39
CA ASN A 84 -18.03 -27.88 13.50
C ASN A 84 -18.15 -27.15 14.86
N THR A 85 -18.37 -27.93 15.92
CA THR A 85 -18.60 -27.39 17.28
C THR A 85 -17.45 -26.52 17.81
N PRO A 86 -16.17 -26.91 17.66
CA PRO A 86 -15.04 -26.04 18.05
C PRO A 86 -15.09 -24.68 17.36
N THR A 87 -15.30 -24.66 16.05
CA THR A 87 -15.36 -23.43 15.24
C THR A 87 -16.48 -22.52 15.69
N ARG A 88 -17.69 -23.08 15.88
CA ARG A 88 -18.84 -22.31 16.37
C ARG A 88 -18.55 -21.68 17.73
N THR A 89 -17.98 -22.46 18.65
CA THR A 89 -17.66 -22.00 20.00
C THR A 89 -16.59 -20.91 19.99
N TRP A 90 -15.55 -21.09 19.17
CA TRP A 90 -14.45 -20.15 19.05
C TRP A 90 -14.91 -18.82 18.45
N HIS A 91 -15.68 -18.85 17.36
CA HIS A 91 -16.15 -17.63 16.68
C HIS A 91 -17.21 -16.88 17.49
N ALA A 92 -18.10 -17.58 18.21
CA ALA A 92 -19.00 -16.93 19.17
C ALA A 92 -18.23 -16.12 20.22
N ALA A 93 -17.16 -16.71 20.78
CA ALA A 93 -16.31 -16.02 21.75
C ALA A 93 -15.48 -14.89 21.11
N PHE A 94 -15.04 -15.05 19.86
CA PHE A 94 -14.33 -14.01 19.11
C PHE A 94 -15.19 -12.79 18.84
N PHE A 95 -16.38 -12.97 18.26
CA PHE A 95 -17.28 -11.85 17.97
C PHE A 95 -17.73 -11.15 19.26
N ALA A 96 -18.05 -11.90 20.32
CA ALA A 96 -18.37 -11.31 21.63
C ALA A 96 -17.18 -10.50 22.21
N ALA A 97 -15.94 -10.98 22.05
CA ALA A 97 -14.76 -10.25 22.49
C ALA A 97 -14.51 -8.98 21.67
N CYS A 98 -14.73 -9.03 20.34
CA CYS A 98 -14.69 -7.85 19.47
C CYS A 98 -15.71 -6.79 19.92
N ALA A 99 -16.98 -7.19 20.08
CA ALA A 99 -18.05 -6.30 20.54
C ALA A 99 -17.71 -5.66 21.90
N ALA A 100 -17.25 -6.46 22.86
CA ALA A 100 -16.87 -5.98 24.20
C ALA A 100 -15.71 -4.97 24.19
N GLN A 101 -14.86 -5.02 23.16
CA GLN A 101 -13.72 -4.11 22.99
C GLN A 101 -14.01 -2.94 22.04
N GLY A 102 -15.21 -2.88 21.44
CA GLY A 102 -15.63 -1.83 20.50
C GLY A 102 -15.10 -2.01 19.08
N PHE A 103 -14.70 -3.22 18.69
CA PHE A 103 -14.34 -3.54 17.31
C PHE A 103 -15.58 -3.88 16.47
N ARG A 104 -15.47 -3.67 15.16
CA ARG A 104 -16.50 -3.98 14.15
C ARG A 104 -15.98 -5.14 13.27
N PRO A 105 -16.17 -6.40 13.67
CA PRO A 105 -15.62 -7.53 12.93
C PRO A 105 -16.25 -7.68 11.54
N ILE A 106 -15.51 -8.22 10.58
CA ILE A 106 -16.02 -8.71 9.29
C ILE A 106 -15.76 -10.21 9.24
N ALA A 107 -16.77 -11.02 8.90
CA ALA A 107 -16.56 -12.42 8.53
C ALA A 107 -16.23 -12.49 7.04
N SER A 108 -15.02 -12.91 6.70
CA SER A 108 -14.56 -13.10 5.32
C SER A 108 -14.56 -14.58 4.96
N LEU A 109 -15.31 -14.95 3.93
CA LEU A 109 -15.46 -16.33 3.45
C LEU A 109 -15.03 -16.41 1.98
N SER A 110 -14.07 -17.28 1.69
CA SER A 110 -13.60 -17.56 0.33
C SER A 110 -14.42 -18.63 -0.38
N TYR A 111 -14.21 -18.78 -1.69
CA TYR A 111 -14.70 -19.92 -2.47
C TYR A 111 -13.72 -21.11 -2.38
N GLU A 112 -12.83 -21.09 -1.40
CA GLU A 112 -11.73 -22.02 -1.25
C GLU A 112 -12.05 -23.05 -0.16
N LEU A 113 -11.65 -24.30 -0.40
CA LEU A 113 -11.83 -25.40 0.55
C LEU A 113 -10.64 -26.34 0.50
N PHE A 114 -10.19 -26.81 1.65
CA PHE A 114 -9.08 -27.77 1.73
C PHE A 114 -9.37 -29.02 0.87
N ALA A 115 -8.48 -29.34 -0.06
CA ALA A 115 -8.81 -30.22 -1.19
C ALA A 115 -9.15 -31.65 -0.71
N GLN A 116 -8.49 -32.11 0.35
CA GLN A 116 -8.74 -33.42 0.95
C GLN A 116 -10.19 -33.60 1.46
N HIS A 117 -10.85 -32.50 1.82
CA HIS A 117 -12.20 -32.50 2.38
C HIS A 117 -13.26 -32.02 1.39
N CYS A 118 -12.84 -31.60 0.19
CA CYS A 118 -13.70 -31.12 -0.88
C CYS A 118 -14.22 -32.29 -1.74
N PRO A 119 -15.54 -32.42 -1.96
CA PRO A 119 -16.08 -33.38 -2.92
C PRO A 119 -15.50 -33.13 -4.33
N ASP A 120 -15.04 -34.19 -4.99
CA ASP A 120 -14.33 -34.11 -6.28
C ASP A 120 -15.12 -33.39 -7.40
N ASN A 121 -16.46 -33.51 -7.38
CA ASN A 121 -17.33 -32.84 -8.35
C ASN A 121 -17.65 -31.37 -8.01
N TRP A 122 -17.22 -30.88 -6.85
CA TRP A 122 -17.34 -29.46 -6.49
C TRP A 122 -16.15 -28.64 -6.97
N MET A 123 -15.01 -29.29 -7.19
CA MET A 123 -13.77 -28.64 -7.62
C MET A 123 -13.89 -28.09 -9.04
N GLN A 124 -13.42 -26.86 -9.24
CA GLN A 124 -13.17 -26.31 -10.57
C GLN A 124 -12.15 -27.16 -11.34
N ARG A 125 -12.26 -27.22 -12.68
CA ARG A 125 -11.37 -28.01 -13.55
C ARG A 125 -10.89 -27.23 -14.76
N ASP A 126 -9.67 -27.52 -15.22
CA ASP A 126 -9.17 -27.05 -16.51
C ASP A 126 -9.81 -27.83 -17.68
N HIS A 127 -9.56 -27.39 -18.91
CA HIS A 127 -10.11 -28.02 -20.12
C HIS A 127 -9.62 -29.46 -20.36
N LEU A 128 -8.62 -29.93 -19.61
CA LEU A 128 -8.12 -31.31 -19.64
C LEU A 128 -8.71 -32.16 -18.50
N GLY A 129 -9.54 -31.56 -17.64
CA GLY A 129 -10.18 -32.21 -16.49
C GLY A 129 -9.32 -32.22 -15.22
N ASN A 130 -8.17 -31.56 -15.19
CA ASN A 130 -7.34 -31.48 -13.99
C ASN A 130 -8.01 -30.56 -12.95
N PRO A 131 -7.99 -30.93 -11.65
CA PRO A 131 -8.61 -30.13 -10.60
C PRO A 131 -7.83 -28.85 -10.31
N ALA A 132 -8.54 -27.78 -9.95
CA ALA A 132 -7.96 -26.53 -9.47
C ALA A 132 -7.35 -26.76 -8.08
N LEU A 133 -6.03 -26.85 -8.01
CA LEU A 133 -5.28 -26.96 -6.77
C LEU A 133 -4.43 -25.71 -6.57
N THR A 134 -4.44 -25.18 -5.35
CA THR A 134 -3.60 -24.04 -4.98
C THR A 134 -2.16 -24.45 -4.70
N GLY A 135 -1.27 -23.47 -4.53
CA GLY A 135 0.16 -23.70 -4.28
C GLY A 135 0.51 -24.16 -2.86
N TRP A 136 -0.47 -24.25 -1.95
CA TRP A 136 -0.25 -24.69 -0.57
C TRP A 136 0.06 -26.19 -0.48
N GLU A 137 0.80 -26.59 0.55
CA GLU A 137 1.05 -27.99 0.84
C GLU A 137 0.56 -28.37 2.25
N PRO A 138 -0.47 -29.24 2.37
CA PRO A 138 -1.30 -29.80 1.30
C PRO A 138 -2.23 -28.74 0.66
N PRO A 139 -2.68 -28.95 -0.59
CA PRO A 139 -3.41 -27.92 -1.34
C PRO A 139 -4.86 -27.78 -0.91
N SER A 140 -5.42 -26.63 -1.21
CA SER A 140 -6.86 -26.41 -1.31
C SER A 140 -7.34 -26.50 -2.75
N SER A 141 -8.66 -26.43 -2.91
CA SER A 141 -9.33 -26.34 -4.19
C SER A 141 -10.40 -25.25 -4.17
N LEU A 142 -10.73 -24.75 -5.36
CA LEU A 142 -11.73 -23.72 -5.55
C LEU A 142 -13.07 -24.36 -5.91
N LEU A 143 -14.12 -23.95 -5.20
CA LEU A 143 -15.49 -24.39 -5.43
C LEU A 143 -16.02 -23.80 -6.74
N SER A 144 -16.67 -24.62 -7.55
CA SER A 144 -17.29 -24.20 -8.81
C SER A 144 -18.50 -23.30 -8.56
N PRO A 145 -18.49 -22.04 -9.06
CA PRO A 145 -19.64 -21.13 -8.97
C PRO A 145 -20.91 -21.67 -9.64
N ALA A 146 -20.79 -22.59 -10.61
CA ALA A 146 -21.93 -23.25 -11.25
C ALA A 146 -22.52 -24.41 -10.43
N HIS A 147 -21.76 -24.98 -9.49
CA HIS A 147 -22.16 -26.21 -8.83
C HIS A 147 -23.17 -25.95 -7.70
N THR A 148 -24.45 -26.24 -7.97
CA THR A 148 -25.58 -25.89 -7.08
C THR A 148 -25.41 -26.36 -5.63
N GLN A 149 -24.97 -27.60 -5.39
CA GLN A 149 -24.81 -28.08 -4.01
C GLN A 149 -23.61 -27.44 -3.29
N ALA A 150 -22.55 -27.12 -4.02
CA ALA A 150 -21.36 -26.49 -3.45
C ALA A 150 -21.72 -25.06 -3.01
N MET A 151 -22.42 -24.32 -3.87
CA MET A 151 -22.87 -22.96 -3.58
C MET A 151 -23.95 -22.92 -2.50
N ALA A 152 -24.88 -23.88 -2.47
CA ALA A 152 -25.85 -23.99 -1.37
C ALA A 152 -25.17 -24.26 -0.01
N TRP A 153 -24.12 -25.09 -0.01
CA TRP A 153 -23.32 -25.32 1.18
C TRP A 153 -22.57 -24.06 1.61
N LEU A 154 -21.90 -23.37 0.68
CA LEU A 154 -21.19 -22.11 0.96
C LEU A 154 -22.13 -21.02 1.49
N GLN A 155 -23.34 -20.91 0.92
CA GLN A 155 -24.42 -20.04 1.40
C GLN A 155 -24.81 -20.34 2.85
N SER A 156 -24.92 -21.63 3.21
CA SER A 156 -25.22 -22.04 4.58
C SER A 156 -24.08 -21.69 5.56
N VAL A 157 -22.82 -21.79 5.12
CA VAL A 157 -21.64 -21.37 5.90
C VAL A 157 -21.68 -19.87 6.15
N GLY A 158 -21.89 -19.07 5.11
CA GLY A 158 -22.02 -17.61 5.24
C GLY A 158 -23.13 -17.22 6.21
N GLY A 159 -24.32 -17.83 6.08
CA GLY A 159 -25.43 -17.62 7.01
C GLY A 159 -25.11 -18.00 8.46
N ALA A 160 -24.35 -19.08 8.68
CA ALA A 160 -23.96 -19.52 10.02
C ALA A 160 -23.00 -18.53 10.70
N PHE A 161 -22.03 -17.96 9.98
CA PHE A 161 -21.14 -16.94 10.52
C PHE A 161 -21.87 -15.61 10.76
N ALA A 162 -22.75 -15.21 9.86
CA ALA A 162 -23.60 -14.03 10.03
C ALA A 162 -24.46 -14.13 11.29
N GLN A 163 -25.06 -15.30 11.54
CA GLN A 163 -25.82 -15.54 12.77
C GLN A 163 -24.94 -15.44 14.02
N LEU A 164 -23.71 -15.95 13.98
CA LEU A 164 -22.78 -15.82 15.10
C LEU A 164 -22.40 -14.36 15.41
N MET A 165 -22.30 -13.51 14.38
CA MET A 165 -22.09 -12.08 14.56
C MET A 165 -23.31 -11.41 15.18
N ALA A 166 -24.50 -11.71 14.66
CA ALA A 166 -25.77 -11.17 15.17
C ALA A 166 -26.03 -11.59 16.63
N ASP A 167 -25.81 -12.87 16.96
CA ASP A 167 -25.95 -13.40 18.33
C ASP A 167 -25.00 -12.73 19.33
N ALA A 168 -23.82 -12.30 18.86
CA ALA A 168 -22.84 -11.57 19.65
C ALA A 168 -23.16 -10.07 19.78
N GLY A 169 -24.21 -9.57 19.11
CA GLY A 169 -24.59 -8.16 19.08
C GLY A 169 -23.67 -7.31 18.21
N CYS A 170 -22.91 -7.91 17.29
CA CYS A 170 -22.12 -7.19 16.29
C CYS A 170 -23.01 -6.74 15.13
N GLU A 171 -22.63 -5.64 14.48
CA GLU A 171 -23.11 -5.36 13.11
C GLU A 171 -22.69 -6.52 12.19
N VAL A 172 -23.62 -7.01 11.36
CA VAL A 172 -23.34 -8.13 10.45
C VAL A 172 -22.63 -7.58 9.21
N ARG A 173 -21.32 -7.80 9.14
CA ARG A 173 -20.46 -7.39 8.01
C ARG A 173 -19.84 -8.63 7.40
N PHE A 174 -20.11 -8.86 6.12
CA PHE A 174 -19.74 -10.10 5.43
C PHE A 174 -18.97 -9.80 4.15
N GLN A 175 -17.73 -10.26 4.09
CA GLN A 175 -16.90 -10.17 2.89
C GLN A 175 -17.01 -11.48 2.09
N VAL A 176 -17.35 -11.36 0.81
CA VAL A 176 -17.08 -12.40 -0.18
C VAL A 176 -15.60 -12.32 -0.53
N GLY A 177 -14.82 -13.19 0.10
CA GLY A 177 -13.40 -13.36 -0.15
C GLY A 177 -13.16 -14.25 -1.36
N GLU A 178 -12.04 -14.04 -2.03
CA GLU A 178 -11.50 -14.86 -3.11
C GLU A 178 -12.47 -15.67 -3.99
N PRO A 179 -13.50 -15.07 -4.61
CA PRO A 179 -14.47 -15.80 -5.39
C PRO A 179 -13.98 -15.96 -6.84
N TRP A 180 -12.77 -16.45 -7.09
CA TRP A 180 -12.21 -16.44 -8.45
C TRP A 180 -12.47 -17.74 -9.22
N TRP A 181 -12.54 -17.63 -10.54
CA TRP A 181 -12.13 -18.72 -11.43
C TRP A 181 -10.62 -18.90 -11.31
N TRP A 182 -10.20 -20.07 -10.84
CA TRP A 182 -8.79 -20.32 -10.56
C TRP A 182 -7.95 -20.19 -11.83
N THR A 183 -6.78 -19.59 -11.68
CA THR A 183 -5.76 -19.52 -12.74
C THR A 183 -4.39 -19.81 -12.18
N THR A 184 -3.54 -20.47 -12.96
CA THR A 184 -2.13 -20.68 -12.57
C THR A 184 -1.18 -19.75 -13.33
N VAL A 185 0.04 -19.63 -12.83
CA VAL A 185 1.12 -18.86 -13.48
C VAL A 185 1.47 -19.38 -14.88
N GLU A 186 1.16 -20.64 -15.19
CA GLU A 186 1.29 -21.18 -16.56
C GLU A 186 0.17 -20.74 -17.51
N GLY A 187 -0.80 -19.95 -17.05
CA GLY A 187 -1.91 -19.43 -17.85
C GLY A 187 -3.11 -20.37 -17.95
N ARG A 188 -3.17 -21.46 -17.18
CA ARG A 188 -4.35 -22.34 -17.18
C ARG A 188 -5.50 -21.68 -16.45
N ILE A 189 -6.72 -21.80 -16.97
CA ILE A 189 -7.97 -21.38 -16.32
C ILE A 189 -8.88 -22.57 -16.04
N TYR A 190 -9.54 -22.54 -14.88
CA TYR A 190 -10.32 -23.67 -14.37
C TYR A 190 -11.82 -23.37 -14.36
N LEU A 191 -12.46 -23.41 -15.53
CA LEU A 191 -13.90 -23.14 -15.70
C LEU A 191 -14.64 -24.26 -16.45
N TYR A 192 -14.05 -25.46 -16.48
CA TYR A 192 -14.48 -26.60 -17.31
C TYR A 192 -14.97 -27.80 -16.50
N ASP A 193 -15.28 -27.65 -15.21
CA ASP A 193 -15.96 -28.70 -14.46
C ASP A 193 -17.36 -28.97 -15.06
N ALA A 194 -17.95 -30.12 -14.75
CA ALA A 194 -19.19 -30.56 -15.39
C ALA A 194 -20.36 -29.59 -15.19
N ALA A 195 -20.45 -28.90 -14.05
CA ALA A 195 -21.50 -27.92 -13.80
C ALA A 195 -21.25 -26.63 -14.60
N SER A 196 -20.00 -26.16 -14.63
CA SER A 196 -19.61 -24.99 -15.41
C SER A 196 -19.77 -25.24 -16.90
N ALA A 197 -19.33 -26.38 -17.43
CA ALA A 197 -19.53 -26.74 -18.83
C ALA A 197 -21.01 -26.72 -19.22
N ALA A 198 -21.89 -27.30 -18.38
CA ALA A 198 -23.33 -27.27 -18.62
C ALA A 198 -23.91 -25.84 -18.60
N ALA A 199 -23.46 -24.99 -17.67
CA ALA A 199 -23.89 -23.60 -17.57
C ALA A 199 -23.36 -22.72 -18.72
N LEU A 200 -22.18 -23.05 -19.27
CA LEU A 200 -21.47 -22.28 -20.28
C LEU A 200 -21.69 -22.82 -21.71
N GLY A 201 -22.85 -23.44 -21.96
CA GLY A 201 -23.27 -23.88 -23.30
C GLY A 201 -23.02 -25.35 -23.63
N GLY A 202 -22.63 -26.16 -22.65
CA GLY A 202 -22.42 -27.62 -22.75
C GLY A 202 -21.02 -28.01 -23.22
N ASP A 203 -20.54 -27.39 -24.30
CA ASP A 203 -19.21 -27.62 -24.88
C ASP A 203 -18.47 -26.27 -25.05
N PRO A 204 -18.02 -25.65 -23.94
CA PRO A 204 -17.36 -24.36 -23.98
C PRO A 204 -16.04 -24.41 -24.74
N VAL A 205 -15.73 -23.36 -25.51
CA VAL A 205 -14.47 -23.27 -26.26
C VAL A 205 -13.26 -23.36 -25.31
N ALA A 206 -12.26 -24.16 -25.67
CA ALA A 206 -11.07 -24.35 -24.84
C ALA A 206 -10.18 -23.09 -24.82
N ILE A 207 -9.73 -22.71 -23.62
CA ILE A 207 -8.71 -21.69 -23.38
C ILE A 207 -7.54 -22.41 -22.68
N PRO A 208 -6.58 -22.95 -23.45
CA PRO A 208 -5.47 -23.69 -22.87
C PRO A 208 -4.44 -22.78 -22.19
N ASP A 209 -4.34 -21.52 -22.63
CA ASP A 209 -3.39 -20.54 -22.12
C ASP A 209 -3.99 -19.13 -22.19
N MET A 210 -4.29 -18.55 -21.02
CA MET A 210 -4.79 -17.18 -20.83
C MET A 210 -3.80 -16.09 -21.25
N ARG A 211 -2.53 -16.45 -21.51
CA ARG A 211 -1.49 -15.53 -21.96
C ARG A 211 -1.44 -15.38 -23.47
N ALA A 212 -2.07 -16.30 -24.20
CA ALA A 212 -2.17 -16.21 -25.65
C ALA A 212 -3.26 -15.21 -26.06
N PRO A 213 -3.14 -14.57 -27.25
CA PRO A 213 -4.23 -13.79 -27.81
C PRO A 213 -5.51 -14.63 -27.94
N LEU A 214 -6.61 -14.16 -27.35
CA LEU A 214 -7.88 -14.88 -27.34
C LEU A 214 -8.77 -14.49 -28.53
N THR A 215 -9.50 -15.47 -29.05
CA THR A 215 -10.54 -15.26 -30.07
C THR A 215 -11.80 -14.65 -29.45
N PRO A 216 -12.68 -14.01 -30.25
CA PRO A 216 -13.95 -13.49 -29.74
C PRO A 216 -14.79 -14.51 -28.97
N ALA A 217 -14.85 -15.77 -29.45
CA ALA A 217 -15.58 -16.83 -28.75
C ALA A 217 -15.00 -17.15 -27.37
N GLN A 218 -13.67 -17.06 -27.22
CA GLN A 218 -13.00 -17.28 -25.93
C GLN A 218 -13.22 -16.09 -24.98
N THR A 219 -13.20 -14.84 -25.47
CA THR A 219 -13.54 -13.68 -24.65
C THR A 219 -15.02 -13.69 -24.22
N ASP A 220 -15.93 -14.10 -25.12
CA ASP A 220 -17.36 -14.26 -24.80
C ASP A 220 -17.58 -15.33 -23.72
N LEU A 221 -16.80 -16.43 -23.75
CA LEU A 221 -16.81 -17.45 -22.70
C LEU A 221 -16.37 -16.86 -21.34
N LEU A 222 -15.32 -16.04 -21.31
CA LEU A 222 -14.87 -15.39 -20.08
C LEU A 222 -15.91 -14.40 -19.54
N ASP A 223 -16.58 -13.63 -20.41
CA ASP A 223 -17.66 -12.74 -20.01
C ASP A 223 -18.87 -13.52 -19.44
N ALA A 224 -19.20 -14.68 -20.02
CA ALA A 224 -20.23 -15.58 -19.48
C ALA A 224 -19.83 -16.19 -18.13
N ALA A 225 -18.57 -16.60 -17.98
CA ALA A 225 -18.02 -17.07 -16.70
C ALA A 225 -18.06 -15.97 -15.63
N GLY A 226 -17.77 -14.72 -16.00
CA GLY A 226 -17.91 -13.56 -15.12
C GLY A 226 -19.36 -13.31 -14.69
N ALA A 227 -20.33 -13.41 -15.60
CA ALA A 227 -21.74 -13.26 -15.27
C ALA A 227 -22.22 -14.35 -14.28
N LEU A 228 -21.76 -15.59 -14.48
CA LEU A 228 -22.03 -16.71 -13.58
C LEU A 228 -21.44 -16.45 -12.17
N LEU A 229 -20.22 -15.93 -12.12
CA LEU A 229 -19.57 -15.59 -10.85
C LEU A 229 -20.30 -14.46 -10.11
N ALA A 230 -20.69 -13.40 -10.82
CA ALA A 230 -21.49 -12.32 -10.25
C ALA A 230 -22.83 -12.82 -9.69
N GLN A 231 -23.50 -13.74 -10.40
CA GLN A 231 -24.74 -14.35 -9.91
C GLN A 231 -24.51 -15.17 -8.64
N SER A 232 -23.44 -15.98 -8.61
CA SER A 232 -23.10 -16.82 -7.46
C SER A 232 -22.82 -15.99 -6.21
N THR A 233 -22.00 -14.95 -6.34
CA THR A 233 -21.67 -14.04 -5.23
C THR A 233 -22.87 -13.25 -4.72
N ALA A 234 -23.76 -12.79 -5.62
CA ALA A 234 -25.04 -12.18 -5.24
C ALA A 234 -25.95 -13.15 -4.48
N ALA A 235 -26.00 -14.42 -4.88
CA ALA A 235 -26.77 -15.45 -4.17
C ALA A 235 -26.20 -15.74 -2.78
N LEU A 236 -24.88 -15.74 -2.62
CA LEU A 236 -24.21 -15.85 -1.32
C LEU A 236 -24.60 -14.71 -0.38
N VAL A 237 -24.50 -13.46 -0.85
CA VAL A 237 -24.90 -12.27 -0.07
C VAL A 237 -26.39 -12.33 0.29
N SER A 238 -27.25 -12.75 -0.65
CA SER A 238 -28.69 -12.90 -0.40
C SER A 238 -28.98 -13.94 0.69
N ALA A 239 -28.29 -15.08 0.67
CA ALA A 239 -28.43 -16.10 1.71
C ALA A 239 -27.96 -15.61 3.09
N VAL A 240 -26.86 -14.85 3.13
CA VAL A 240 -26.38 -14.20 4.36
C VAL A 240 -27.41 -13.23 4.92
N ARG A 241 -27.96 -12.35 4.07
CA ARG A 241 -29.04 -11.41 4.44
C ARG A 241 -30.28 -12.14 4.96
N ALA A 242 -30.67 -13.22 4.31
CA ALA A 242 -31.83 -14.01 4.71
C ALA A 242 -31.63 -14.71 6.06
N ALA A 243 -30.40 -15.14 6.39
CA ALA A 243 -30.10 -15.85 7.63
C ALA A 243 -30.31 -15.00 8.88
N VAL A 244 -30.07 -13.69 8.79
CA VAL A 244 -30.14 -12.75 9.93
C VAL A 244 -31.29 -11.74 9.82
N ALA A 245 -32.20 -11.91 8.87
CA ALA A 245 -33.31 -10.99 8.69
C ALA A 245 -34.15 -10.85 9.98
N PRO A 246 -34.59 -9.64 10.37
CA PRO A 246 -34.56 -8.40 9.60
C PRO A 246 -33.29 -7.54 9.78
N ASP A 247 -32.25 -8.04 10.45
CA ASP A 247 -31.04 -7.25 10.70
C ASP A 247 -30.31 -6.91 9.40
N PRO A 248 -29.79 -5.67 9.25
CA PRO A 248 -29.07 -5.27 8.06
C PRO A 248 -27.72 -5.98 7.99
N VAL A 249 -27.28 -6.25 6.75
CA VAL A 249 -25.94 -6.77 6.45
C VAL A 249 -25.19 -5.74 5.62
N GLU A 250 -23.94 -5.47 5.97
CA GLU A 250 -22.98 -4.81 5.08
C GLU A 250 -22.25 -5.89 4.28
N ALA A 251 -22.42 -5.90 2.96
CA ALA A 251 -21.79 -6.84 2.05
C ALA A 251 -20.55 -6.23 1.39
N LEU A 252 -19.43 -6.94 1.45
CA LEU A 252 -18.16 -6.48 0.90
C LEU A 252 -17.61 -7.48 -0.11
N ALA A 253 -16.89 -7.02 -1.12
CA ALA A 253 -16.21 -7.87 -2.10
C ALA A 253 -14.72 -7.58 -2.13
N LEU A 254 -13.90 -8.63 -2.04
CA LEU A 254 -12.47 -8.55 -2.27
C LEU A 254 -12.18 -8.52 -3.78
N VAL A 255 -11.17 -7.74 -4.18
CA VAL A 255 -10.56 -7.75 -5.51
C VAL A 255 -9.05 -7.81 -5.35
N PHE A 256 -8.45 -8.94 -5.73
CA PHE A 256 -7.00 -9.13 -5.75
C PHE A 256 -6.42 -8.76 -7.12
N THR A 257 -6.05 -7.51 -7.28
CA THR A 257 -5.62 -6.95 -8.56
C THR A 257 -4.38 -7.61 -9.18
N PRO A 258 -3.37 -8.11 -8.43
CA PRO A 258 -2.15 -8.65 -9.02
C PRO A 258 -2.38 -9.85 -9.93
N THR A 259 -3.34 -10.72 -9.57
CA THR A 259 -3.74 -11.84 -10.42
C THR A 259 -4.76 -11.41 -11.48
N ILE A 260 -5.82 -10.70 -11.07
CA ILE A 260 -6.97 -10.39 -11.94
C ILE A 260 -6.58 -9.49 -13.11
N LEU A 261 -5.64 -8.58 -12.88
CA LEU A 261 -5.15 -7.59 -13.85
C LEU A 261 -3.69 -7.85 -14.24
N ALA A 262 -3.20 -9.08 -14.05
CA ALA A 262 -1.87 -9.48 -14.47
C ALA A 262 -1.66 -9.14 -15.97
N PRO A 263 -0.64 -8.34 -16.34
CA PRO A 263 -0.41 -7.96 -17.74
C PRO A 263 -0.20 -9.16 -18.67
N ALA A 264 0.29 -10.28 -18.13
CA ALA A 264 0.47 -11.52 -18.86
C ALA A 264 -0.85 -12.20 -19.24
N MET A 265 -1.97 -11.91 -18.58
CA MET A 265 -3.29 -12.50 -18.84
C MET A 265 -4.34 -11.39 -19.06
N PRO A 266 -4.22 -10.60 -20.15
CA PRO A 266 -4.92 -9.32 -20.30
C PRO A 266 -6.44 -9.44 -20.36
N GLU A 267 -7.01 -10.62 -20.62
CA GLU A 267 -8.46 -10.84 -20.70
C GLU A 267 -9.06 -11.47 -19.43
N LEU A 268 -8.26 -11.82 -18.41
CA LEU A 268 -8.74 -12.53 -17.22
C LEU A 268 -9.78 -11.75 -16.40
N TYR A 269 -9.68 -10.42 -16.40
CA TYR A 269 -10.63 -9.52 -15.74
C TYR A 269 -12.09 -9.72 -16.18
N ARG A 270 -12.33 -10.27 -17.39
CA ARG A 270 -13.67 -10.60 -17.86
C ARG A 270 -14.36 -11.63 -16.96
N ALA A 271 -13.61 -12.66 -16.56
CA ALA A 271 -14.11 -13.73 -15.72
C ALA A 271 -14.06 -13.38 -14.21
N ASN A 272 -13.00 -12.68 -13.77
CA ASN A 272 -12.73 -12.45 -12.34
C ASN A 272 -12.95 -11.01 -11.84
N LEU A 273 -13.40 -10.09 -12.70
CA LEU A 273 -13.85 -8.75 -12.32
C LEU A 273 -15.15 -8.41 -13.06
N PRO A 274 -16.25 -9.17 -12.85
CA PRO A 274 -17.44 -9.04 -13.67
C PRO A 274 -18.17 -7.71 -13.45
N LEU A 275 -18.83 -7.20 -14.50
CA LEU A 275 -19.65 -5.97 -14.40
C LEU A 275 -20.82 -6.08 -13.42
N GLY A 276 -21.25 -7.31 -13.10
CA GLY A 276 -22.27 -7.54 -12.07
C GLY A 276 -21.83 -7.16 -10.65
N TRP A 277 -20.54 -6.85 -10.44
CA TRP A 277 -20.03 -6.30 -9.18
C TRP A 277 -19.99 -4.77 -9.15
N ALA A 278 -20.28 -4.10 -10.25
CA ALA A 278 -20.30 -2.64 -10.29
C ALA A 278 -21.29 -2.07 -9.26
N ALA A 279 -20.98 -0.89 -8.72
CA ALA A 279 -21.78 -0.24 -7.70
C ALA A 279 -23.25 -0.11 -8.16
N PRO A 280 -24.23 -0.42 -7.28
CA PRO A 280 -24.10 -0.70 -5.85
C PRO A 280 -24.25 -2.20 -5.50
N ALA A 281 -23.64 -3.13 -6.27
CA ALA A 281 -23.80 -4.56 -6.03
C ALA A 281 -23.33 -5.03 -4.64
N PHE A 282 -22.27 -4.41 -4.13
CA PHE A 282 -21.79 -4.54 -2.75
C PHE A 282 -21.90 -3.18 -2.06
N ASP A 283 -21.98 -3.20 -0.73
CA ASP A 283 -21.93 -1.97 0.07
C ASP A 283 -20.50 -1.39 0.11
N ARG A 284 -19.49 -2.25 -0.13
CA ARG A 284 -18.09 -1.84 -0.16
C ARG A 284 -17.21 -2.72 -1.05
N LEU A 285 -16.25 -2.09 -1.71
CA LEU A 285 -15.21 -2.80 -2.45
C LEU A 285 -13.88 -2.80 -1.67
N GLN A 286 -13.30 -3.97 -1.46
CA GLN A 286 -11.98 -4.16 -0.86
C GLN A 286 -10.96 -4.37 -1.98
N VAL A 287 -10.00 -3.47 -2.15
CA VAL A 287 -8.96 -3.60 -3.17
C VAL A 287 -7.64 -3.98 -2.53
N GLU A 288 -7.03 -5.03 -3.06
CA GLU A 288 -5.76 -5.60 -2.59
C GLU A 288 -4.75 -5.71 -3.74
N ASP A 289 -3.48 -5.36 -3.47
CA ASP A 289 -2.42 -5.28 -4.48
C ASP A 289 -1.01 -5.60 -3.97
N TYR A 290 -0.90 -6.28 -2.83
CA TYR A 290 0.36 -6.32 -2.09
C TYR A 290 1.49 -7.09 -2.78
N ASP A 291 1.21 -8.06 -3.65
CA ASP A 291 2.25 -8.71 -4.48
C ASP A 291 2.98 -7.67 -5.31
N TRP A 292 2.24 -6.77 -5.97
CA TRP A 292 2.85 -5.68 -6.73
C TRP A 292 3.49 -4.64 -5.84
N LEU A 293 2.94 -4.35 -4.65
CA LEU A 293 3.54 -3.41 -3.71
C LEU A 293 4.89 -3.92 -3.20
N THR A 294 4.96 -5.18 -2.81
CA THR A 294 6.17 -5.82 -2.29
C THR A 294 7.21 -6.01 -3.40
N GLU A 295 6.79 -6.30 -4.63
CA GLU A 295 7.67 -6.32 -5.81
C GLU A 295 8.11 -4.93 -6.28
N GLY A 296 7.39 -3.86 -5.90
CA GLY A 296 7.72 -2.48 -6.28
C GLY A 296 7.18 -2.06 -7.66
N ARG A 297 6.09 -2.69 -8.10
CA ARG A 297 5.41 -2.43 -9.38
C ARG A 297 4.39 -1.30 -9.28
N ASP A 298 4.81 -0.12 -8.84
CA ASP A 298 3.88 0.99 -8.56
C ASP A 298 3.07 1.46 -9.78
N ALA A 299 3.64 1.38 -10.98
CA ALA A 299 2.89 1.66 -12.22
C ALA A 299 1.75 0.66 -12.48
N ALA A 300 1.94 -0.62 -12.16
CA ALA A 300 0.89 -1.63 -12.29
C ALA A 300 -0.24 -1.36 -11.28
N ARG A 301 0.11 -1.03 -10.03
CA ARG A 301 -0.84 -0.66 -8.97
C ARG A 301 -1.70 0.53 -9.37
N ARG A 302 -1.08 1.63 -9.82
CA ARG A 302 -1.78 2.84 -10.27
C ARG A 302 -2.78 2.55 -11.40
N ARG A 303 -2.37 1.78 -12.41
CA ARG A 303 -3.25 1.37 -13.52
C ARG A 303 -4.39 0.46 -13.06
N ALA A 304 -4.13 -0.44 -12.12
CA ALA A 304 -5.18 -1.30 -11.57
C ALA A 304 -6.25 -0.50 -10.83
N TYR A 305 -5.86 0.49 -10.03
CA TYR A 305 -6.83 1.37 -9.37
C TYR A 305 -7.73 2.07 -10.39
N GLU A 306 -7.16 2.66 -11.43
CA GLU A 306 -7.93 3.31 -12.50
C GLU A 306 -8.86 2.33 -13.22
N THR A 307 -8.38 1.13 -13.51
CA THR A 307 -9.16 0.06 -14.15
C THR A 307 -10.34 -0.36 -13.28
N VAL A 308 -10.10 -0.63 -12.00
CA VAL A 308 -11.15 -1.02 -11.04
C VAL A 308 -12.16 0.11 -10.84
N ASN A 309 -11.70 1.35 -10.67
CA ASN A 309 -12.56 2.52 -10.49
C ASN A 309 -13.46 2.74 -11.71
N THR A 310 -12.88 2.70 -12.92
CA THR A 310 -13.63 2.89 -14.16
C THR A 310 -14.63 1.76 -14.39
N ARG A 311 -14.25 0.53 -14.08
CA ARG A 311 -15.06 -0.66 -14.37
C ARG A 311 -16.19 -0.87 -13.37
N LEU A 312 -15.95 -0.64 -12.07
CA LEU A 312 -16.90 -0.94 -11.00
C LEU A 312 -17.55 0.29 -10.39
N GLY A 313 -16.98 1.49 -10.54
CA GLY A 313 -17.68 2.74 -10.23
C GLY A 313 -17.87 3.07 -8.74
N TYR A 314 -17.17 2.41 -7.82
CA TYR A 314 -17.21 2.77 -6.40
C TYR A 314 -16.37 4.04 -6.14
N PRO A 315 -16.90 5.07 -5.44
CA PRO A 315 -16.08 6.20 -5.00
C PRO A 315 -15.04 5.77 -3.95
N PRO A 316 -13.94 6.52 -3.74
CA PRO A 316 -12.95 6.19 -2.72
C PRO A 316 -13.54 5.98 -1.31
N THR A 317 -14.60 6.71 -0.95
CA THR A 317 -15.29 6.58 0.34
C THR A 317 -16.12 5.30 0.49
N GLU A 318 -16.23 4.48 -0.55
CA GLU A 318 -16.86 3.14 -0.55
C GLU A 318 -15.84 2.05 -0.91
N GLN A 319 -14.54 2.38 -0.84
CA GLN A 319 -13.45 1.45 -1.05
C GLN A 319 -12.57 1.34 0.20
N ASP A 320 -12.25 0.10 0.58
CA ASP A 320 -11.21 -0.18 1.56
C ASP A 320 -9.93 -0.63 0.83
N TYR A 321 -8.77 -0.30 1.39
CA TYR A 321 -7.47 -0.76 0.87
C TYR A 321 -6.87 -1.82 1.78
N LEU A 322 -6.49 -2.97 1.21
CA LEU A 322 -5.78 -4.04 1.91
C LEU A 322 -4.29 -3.95 1.57
N ALA A 323 -3.49 -3.55 2.55
CA ALA A 323 -2.06 -3.31 2.35
C ALA A 323 -1.23 -4.61 2.22
N GLY A 324 -1.80 -5.75 2.61
CA GLY A 324 -1.17 -7.07 2.58
C GLY A 324 -0.02 -7.26 3.55
N PHE A 325 0.68 -8.40 3.40
CA PHE A 325 1.57 -9.01 4.39
C PHE A 325 2.91 -9.45 3.81
N VAL A 326 3.85 -9.80 4.69
CA VAL A 326 5.12 -10.43 4.32
C VAL A 326 5.02 -11.94 4.54
N LEU A 327 5.01 -12.73 3.46
CA LEU A 327 4.87 -14.19 3.55
C LEU A 327 5.99 -14.83 4.38
N ASP A 328 7.25 -14.57 4.03
CA ASP A 328 8.43 -15.19 4.63
C ASP A 328 9.14 -14.28 5.64
N ALA A 329 9.52 -14.83 6.80
CA ALA A 329 10.18 -14.06 7.86
C ALA A 329 11.55 -13.49 7.44
N ALA A 330 12.20 -14.11 6.44
CA ALA A 330 13.47 -13.63 5.90
C ALA A 330 13.32 -12.28 5.17
N ASP A 331 12.11 -11.97 4.69
CA ASP A 331 11.82 -10.79 3.88
C ASP A 331 11.12 -9.68 4.69
N ALA A 332 11.30 -9.66 6.02
CA ALA A 332 10.68 -8.68 6.91
C ALA A 332 10.94 -7.21 6.51
N ASP A 333 11.99 -6.93 5.74
CA ASP A 333 12.25 -5.60 5.18
C ASP A 333 11.17 -5.12 4.20
N LEU A 334 10.38 -6.02 3.62
CA LEU A 334 9.23 -5.70 2.76
C LEU A 334 8.12 -4.94 3.51
N TRP A 335 8.07 -5.00 4.85
CA TRP A 335 7.18 -4.16 5.64
C TRP A 335 7.39 -2.66 5.38
N ARG A 336 8.60 -2.22 5.00
CA ARG A 336 8.84 -0.81 4.60
C ARG A 336 8.07 -0.42 3.35
N ARG A 337 7.93 -1.34 2.39
CA ARG A 337 7.12 -1.11 1.18
C ARG A 337 5.64 -1.10 1.52
N ILE A 338 5.19 -2.04 2.34
CA ILE A 338 3.81 -2.09 2.84
C ILE A 338 3.44 -0.78 3.58
N ASP A 339 4.32 -0.29 4.44
CA ASP A 339 4.14 0.95 5.19
C ASP A 339 4.04 2.20 4.29
N SER A 340 4.89 2.26 3.25
CA SER A 340 4.81 3.29 2.21
C SER A 340 3.52 3.20 1.39
N GLY A 341 3.06 1.98 1.08
CA GLY A 341 1.77 1.74 0.42
C GLY A 341 0.59 2.22 1.25
N ILE A 342 0.67 2.14 2.58
CA ILE A 342 -0.33 2.72 3.49
C ILE A 342 -0.35 4.25 3.38
N ASP A 343 0.82 4.91 3.34
CA ASP A 343 0.89 6.38 3.16
C ASP A 343 0.31 6.80 1.80
N GLU A 344 0.63 6.07 0.73
CA GLU A 344 0.06 6.29 -0.60
C GLU A 344 -1.46 6.12 -0.58
N ALA A 345 -1.95 5.04 0.02
CA ALA A 345 -3.39 4.79 0.12
C ALA A 345 -4.10 5.89 0.92
N GLN A 346 -3.52 6.41 2.00
CA GLN A 346 -4.11 7.52 2.76
C GLN A 346 -4.34 8.76 1.88
N ALA A 347 -3.44 9.06 0.94
CA ALA A 347 -3.60 10.18 0.02
C ALA A 347 -4.80 10.03 -0.92
N ARG A 348 -5.24 8.78 -1.20
CA ARG A 348 -6.45 8.49 -1.98
C ARG A 348 -7.74 8.60 -1.17
N SER A 349 -7.65 8.82 0.14
CA SER A 349 -8.79 8.93 1.05
C SER A 349 -9.80 7.76 0.96
N PRO A 350 -9.35 6.49 1.04
CA PRO A 350 -10.23 5.33 1.12
C PRO A 350 -11.06 5.39 2.42
N HIS A 351 -12.13 4.60 2.47
CA HIS A 351 -12.93 4.45 3.67
C HIS A 351 -12.09 3.91 4.86
N GLU A 352 -11.45 2.75 4.69
CA GLU A 352 -10.52 2.17 5.67
C GLU A 352 -9.26 1.60 4.98
N ILE A 353 -8.17 1.52 5.74
CA ILE A 353 -6.96 0.78 5.37
C ILE A 353 -6.79 -0.37 6.34
N ILE A 354 -6.72 -1.58 5.80
CA ILE A 354 -6.67 -2.84 6.55
C ILE A 354 -5.29 -3.45 6.34
N VAL A 355 -4.53 -3.61 7.42
CA VAL A 355 -3.23 -4.30 7.37
C VAL A 355 -3.46 -5.80 7.53
N TRP A 356 -3.08 -6.57 6.54
CA TRP A 356 -3.10 -8.03 6.57
C TRP A 356 -1.65 -8.51 6.83
N ALA A 357 -1.33 -9.49 7.68
CA ALA A 357 -2.16 -10.11 8.68
C ALA A 357 -1.47 -10.11 10.05
N LEU A 358 -2.29 -10.22 11.09
CA LEU A 358 -1.87 -10.25 12.49
C LEU A 358 -0.71 -11.23 12.78
N PRO A 359 -0.71 -12.48 12.27
CA PRO A 359 0.40 -13.41 12.53
C PRO A 359 1.76 -12.87 12.09
N GLN A 360 1.85 -12.29 10.89
CA GLN A 360 3.10 -11.77 10.33
C GLN A 360 3.51 -10.45 11.00
N ILE A 361 2.55 -9.59 11.34
CA ILE A 361 2.80 -8.40 12.16
C ILE A 361 3.46 -8.79 13.49
N MET A 362 2.91 -9.81 14.16
CA MET A 362 3.43 -10.32 15.43
C MET A 362 4.80 -11.01 15.27
N ARG A 363 4.99 -11.76 14.18
CA ARG A 363 6.24 -12.47 13.88
C ARG A 363 7.39 -11.50 13.64
N ASP A 364 7.14 -10.46 12.84
CA ASP A 364 8.19 -9.56 12.34
C ASP A 364 8.33 -8.29 13.19
N GLY A 365 7.38 -8.03 14.10
CA GLY A 365 7.39 -6.86 14.97
C GLY A 365 7.06 -5.56 14.22
N TYR A 366 6.23 -5.62 13.20
CA TYR A 366 5.75 -4.42 12.50
C TYR A 366 4.92 -3.55 13.44
N VAL A 367 5.34 -2.30 13.60
CA VAL A 367 4.68 -1.31 14.46
C VAL A 367 4.59 0.01 13.73
N ARG A 368 3.44 0.68 13.82
CA ARG A 368 3.22 2.00 13.23
C ARG A 368 2.76 2.98 14.30
N LEU A 369 3.41 4.14 14.34
CA LEU A 369 3.02 5.24 15.21
C LEU A 369 1.96 6.09 14.51
N PRO A 370 1.02 6.69 15.25
CA PRO A 370 0.04 7.61 14.68
C PRO A 370 0.74 8.79 14.01
N ALA A 371 0.18 9.21 12.88
CA ALA A 371 0.50 10.52 12.33
C ALA A 371 0.16 11.61 13.37
N PRO A 372 0.92 12.71 13.45
CA PRO A 372 0.60 13.81 14.32
C PRO A 372 -0.83 14.34 14.01
N PRO A 373 -1.62 14.70 15.04
CA PRO A 373 -3.02 15.08 14.87
C PRO A 373 -3.19 16.27 13.91
N SER A 374 -4.27 16.25 13.12
CA SER A 374 -4.67 17.34 12.21
C SER A 374 -6.07 17.88 12.58
N PRO A 375 -6.24 19.20 12.80
CA PRO A 375 -5.15 20.18 12.91
C PRO A 375 -4.34 19.89 14.19
N PRO A 376 -3.04 20.17 14.20
CA PRO A 376 -2.25 20.03 15.40
C PRO A 376 -2.90 20.89 16.49
N THR A 377 -3.13 20.27 17.64
CA THR A 377 -3.77 20.94 18.76
C THR A 377 -2.72 21.83 19.44
N GLY A 378 -2.92 23.14 19.36
CA GLY A 378 -2.17 24.14 20.14
C GLY A 378 -1.23 25.05 19.34
N ASP A 379 -0.72 24.57 18.20
CA ASP A 379 -0.03 25.35 17.18
C ASP A 379 -0.70 25.01 15.85
N GLU A 380 -1.11 26.00 15.05
CA GLU A 380 -1.51 25.75 13.65
C GLU A 380 -0.48 24.83 13.00
N ALA A 381 -0.88 23.91 12.10
CA ALA A 381 0.07 23.10 11.34
C ALA A 381 1.05 24.06 10.68
N MET A 382 2.24 24.19 11.27
CA MET A 382 3.19 25.18 10.81
C MET A 382 3.58 24.74 9.42
N GLN A 383 3.17 25.53 8.42
CA GLN A 383 3.60 25.29 7.06
C GLN A 383 5.12 25.45 7.00
N ALA A 384 5.85 24.34 7.06
CA ALA A 384 7.29 24.32 7.20
C ALA A 384 8.03 24.85 5.97
N PHE A 385 7.37 24.94 4.82
CA PHE A 385 7.95 25.39 3.56
C PHE A 385 6.95 26.18 2.71
N ASP A 386 7.36 27.36 2.26
CA ASP A 386 6.67 28.17 1.26
C ASP A 386 7.32 27.92 -0.10
N ASP A 387 6.59 27.34 -1.06
CA ASP A 387 7.14 27.02 -2.38
C ASP A 387 7.28 28.25 -3.31
N ILE A 388 7.94 29.28 -2.79
CA ILE A 388 8.21 30.56 -3.41
C ILE A 388 9.72 30.79 -3.50
N LEU A 389 10.16 31.48 -4.55
CA LEU A 389 11.54 31.87 -4.71
C LEU A 389 11.88 33.05 -3.79
N TYR A 390 13.14 33.10 -3.33
CA TYR A 390 13.71 34.30 -2.74
C TYR A 390 13.52 35.50 -3.70
N PRO A 391 13.02 36.65 -3.21
CA PRO A 391 12.42 37.66 -4.09
C PRO A 391 13.44 38.64 -4.67
N LEU A 392 14.70 38.59 -4.21
CA LEU A 392 15.76 39.50 -4.64
C LEU A 392 16.79 38.73 -5.47
N ALA A 393 17.29 39.36 -6.52
CA ALA A 393 18.43 38.84 -7.26
C ALA A 393 19.64 38.78 -6.32
N LEU A 394 20.35 37.64 -6.29
CA LEU A 394 21.58 37.53 -5.54
C LEU A 394 22.63 38.45 -6.16
N GLY A 395 23.19 39.35 -5.34
CA GLY A 395 24.30 40.19 -5.76
C GLY A 395 25.50 39.34 -6.14
N ARG A 396 26.42 39.89 -6.95
CA ARG A 396 27.70 39.22 -7.27
C ARG A 396 28.55 38.93 -6.04
N ASP A 397 28.25 39.59 -4.92
CA ASP A 397 28.95 39.47 -3.63
C ASP A 397 28.27 38.44 -2.69
N ALA A 398 27.19 37.76 -3.13
CA ALA A 398 26.56 36.71 -2.34
C ALA A 398 27.55 35.56 -2.10
N THR A 399 27.62 35.08 -0.87
CA THR A 399 28.56 34.01 -0.49
C THR A 399 27.82 32.68 -0.42
N VAL A 400 28.40 31.65 -1.03
CA VAL A 400 27.93 30.25 -0.95
C VAL A 400 28.98 29.42 -0.23
N ILE A 401 28.59 28.69 0.80
CA ILE A 401 29.49 27.92 1.67
C ILE A 401 28.97 26.48 1.79
N PRO A 402 29.63 25.50 1.14
CA PRO A 402 29.38 24.09 1.38
C PRO A 402 30.09 23.60 2.66
N GLU A 403 29.35 22.93 3.56
CA GLU A 403 29.88 22.44 4.85
C GLU A 403 29.67 20.93 5.04
N PHE A 404 30.72 20.23 5.48
CA PHE A 404 30.64 18.85 5.98
C PHE A 404 30.78 18.80 7.49
N SER A 405 30.20 17.77 8.11
CA SER A 405 30.43 17.45 9.51
C SER A 405 31.45 16.31 9.62
N THR A 406 32.68 16.63 10.03
CA THR A 406 33.76 15.63 10.21
C THR A 406 34.26 15.67 11.64
N SER A 407 34.17 14.55 12.34
CA SER A 407 34.82 14.38 13.64
C SER A 407 36.28 14.00 13.43
N VAL A 408 37.18 14.72 14.10
CA VAL A 408 38.64 14.53 14.00
C VAL A 408 39.16 14.20 15.39
N SER A 409 39.78 13.04 15.55
CA SER A 409 40.41 12.60 16.80
C SER A 409 41.90 12.43 16.60
N VAL A 410 42.70 13.24 17.32
CA VAL A 410 44.16 13.14 17.32
C VAL A 410 44.59 12.30 18.53
N THR A 411 45.30 11.21 18.27
CA THR A 411 45.85 10.32 19.30
C THR A 411 47.10 10.92 19.94
N ALA A 412 47.45 10.47 21.15
CA ALA A 412 48.63 10.97 21.88
C ALA A 412 49.96 10.76 21.15
N SER A 413 50.02 9.83 20.19
CA SER A 413 51.17 9.60 19.30
C SER A 413 51.21 10.53 18.08
N GLY A 414 50.25 11.44 17.93
CA GLY A 414 50.17 12.41 16.83
C GLY A 414 49.44 11.90 15.58
N PHE A 415 48.91 10.67 15.58
CA PHE A 415 48.10 10.17 14.46
C PHE A 415 46.65 10.67 14.54
N GLU A 416 46.11 11.05 13.39
CA GLU A 416 44.74 11.55 13.25
C GLU A 416 43.80 10.48 12.68
N ARG A 417 42.62 10.33 13.30
CA ARG A 417 41.50 9.56 12.76
C ARG A 417 40.34 10.51 12.44
N ARG A 418 39.84 10.42 11.21
CA ARG A 418 38.73 11.25 10.70
C ARG A 418 37.50 10.38 10.45
N ASN A 419 36.33 10.85 10.84
CA ASN A 419 35.06 10.20 10.56
C ASN A 419 34.05 11.25 10.07
N SER A 420 33.64 11.13 8.79
CA SER A 420 32.64 12.00 8.18
C SER A 420 31.26 11.56 8.66
N LEU A 421 30.57 12.46 9.38
CA LEU A 421 29.24 12.20 9.93
C LEU A 421 28.14 12.47 8.89
N TRP A 422 28.41 13.33 7.90
CA TRP A 422 27.49 13.61 6.79
C TRP A 422 28.06 13.10 5.48
N ALA A 423 27.24 12.37 4.72
CA ALA A 423 27.58 11.95 3.37
C ALA A 423 27.52 13.14 2.37
N ASN A 424 26.64 14.11 2.63
CA ASN A 424 26.41 15.27 1.76
C ASN A 424 26.76 16.60 2.44
N ALA A 425 27.39 17.51 1.69
CA ALA A 425 27.64 18.87 2.15
C ALA A 425 26.33 19.64 2.32
N ARG A 426 26.16 20.36 3.42
CA ARG A 426 25.03 21.26 3.66
C ARG A 426 25.42 22.67 3.23
N LEU A 427 24.58 23.35 2.47
CA LEU A 427 24.87 24.71 2.01
C LEU A 427 24.46 25.77 3.04
N ARG A 428 25.29 26.81 3.15
CA ARG A 428 24.96 28.10 3.76
C ARG A 428 25.16 29.20 2.74
N PHE A 429 24.32 30.22 2.84
CA PHE A 429 24.35 31.40 1.99
C PHE A 429 24.42 32.65 2.86
N ASP A 430 25.10 33.68 2.39
CA ASP A 430 24.87 35.05 2.84
C ASP A 430 24.39 35.89 1.67
N VAL A 431 23.13 36.32 1.75
CA VAL A 431 22.43 37.06 0.69
C VAL A 431 22.25 38.54 1.02
N GLY A 432 22.80 39.01 2.15
CA GLY A 432 22.81 40.42 2.52
C GLY A 432 23.63 41.29 1.57
N PRO A 433 24.88 40.88 1.22
CA PRO A 433 25.72 41.59 0.26
C PRO A 433 25.05 41.74 -1.11
N GLY A 434 24.42 42.89 -1.35
CA GLY A 434 23.69 43.18 -2.59
C GLY A 434 22.39 43.95 -2.40
N VAL A 435 21.81 43.94 -1.19
CA VAL A 435 20.59 44.71 -0.87
C VAL A 435 20.97 46.16 -0.58
N ARG A 436 20.68 47.07 -1.52
CA ARG A 436 21.20 48.46 -1.47
C ARG A 436 20.14 49.55 -1.61
N SER A 437 18.92 49.19 -2.01
CA SER A 437 17.82 50.15 -2.14
C SER A 437 16.76 49.97 -1.06
N GLU A 438 16.06 51.07 -0.72
CA GLU A 438 14.94 51.03 0.24
C GLU A 438 13.81 50.08 -0.21
N ALA A 439 13.60 49.96 -1.52
CA ALA A 439 12.61 49.06 -2.11
C ALA A 439 12.98 47.57 -1.91
N GLU A 440 14.24 47.20 -2.15
CA GLU A 440 14.74 45.84 -1.90
C GLU A 440 14.70 45.51 -0.41
N LEU A 441 15.08 46.47 0.44
CA LEU A 441 15.03 46.33 1.90
C LEU A 441 13.60 46.11 2.40
N GLY A 442 12.63 46.89 1.89
CA GLY A 442 11.22 46.70 2.18
C GLY A 442 10.71 45.32 1.76
N THR A 443 11.17 44.84 0.59
CA THR A 443 10.86 43.50 0.08
C THR A 443 11.42 42.42 1.00
N LEU A 444 12.69 42.55 1.44
CA LEU A 444 13.34 41.62 2.36
C LEU A 444 12.66 41.58 3.73
N ILE A 445 12.33 42.74 4.31
CA ILE A 445 11.61 42.82 5.60
C ILE A 445 10.26 42.11 5.50
N ALA A 446 9.49 42.41 4.45
CA ALA A 446 8.20 41.77 4.22
C ALA A 446 8.36 40.26 4.06
N PHE A 447 9.39 39.83 3.31
CA PHE A 447 9.67 38.42 3.08
C PHE A 447 10.08 37.69 4.37
N PHE A 448 10.98 38.26 5.17
CA PHE A 448 11.43 37.71 6.45
C PHE A 448 10.27 37.57 7.45
N ARG A 449 9.43 38.60 7.58
CA ARG A 449 8.27 38.58 8.48
C ARG A 449 7.24 37.53 8.09
N ALA A 450 6.97 37.39 6.80
CA ALA A 450 6.03 36.38 6.30
C ALA A 450 6.53 34.94 6.52
N ARG A 451 7.85 34.73 6.53
CA ARG A 451 8.51 33.45 6.86
C ARG A 451 8.68 33.18 8.35
N ARG A 452 8.46 34.18 9.22
CA ARG A 452 8.68 34.11 10.68
C ARG A 452 10.11 33.64 11.02
N GLY A 453 11.11 34.25 10.36
CA GLY A 453 12.52 33.88 10.54
C GLY A 453 12.81 32.45 10.05
N PRO A 454 13.40 31.56 10.88
CA PRO A 454 13.77 30.20 10.49
C PRO A 454 12.59 29.23 10.39
N ALA A 455 11.39 29.62 10.80
CA ALA A 455 10.24 28.72 10.92
C ALA A 455 9.72 28.17 9.58
N ARG A 456 9.79 28.96 8.51
CA ARG A 456 9.29 28.58 7.18
C ARG A 456 10.41 28.66 6.15
N GLY A 457 10.65 27.55 5.45
CA GLY A 457 11.58 27.47 4.34
C GLY A 457 11.04 28.11 3.05
N PHE A 458 11.92 28.30 2.08
CA PHE A 458 11.65 28.82 0.74
C PHE A 458 12.71 28.35 -0.26
N ARG A 459 12.50 28.60 -1.56
CA ARG A 459 13.45 28.26 -2.61
C ARG A 459 14.50 29.34 -2.78
N LEU A 460 15.76 28.94 -2.95
CA LEU A 460 16.85 29.81 -3.35
C LEU A 460 17.60 29.22 -4.54
N ARG A 461 17.70 29.98 -5.62
CA ARG A 461 18.56 29.62 -6.76
C ARG A 461 20.01 29.90 -6.38
N ASP A 462 20.81 28.86 -6.23
CA ASP A 462 22.26 29.01 -6.08
C ASP A 462 22.84 29.51 -7.42
N PRO A 463 23.54 30.65 -7.49
CA PRO A 463 24.05 31.18 -8.76
C PRO A 463 25.25 30.39 -9.29
N SER A 464 25.87 29.57 -8.45
CA SER A 464 27.06 28.78 -8.74
C SER A 464 26.78 27.30 -8.97
N ASP A 465 25.61 26.79 -8.57
CA ASP A 465 25.23 25.38 -8.70
C ASP A 465 23.70 25.20 -8.78
N PHE A 466 23.14 25.30 -9.98
CA PHE A 466 21.69 25.20 -10.21
C PHE A 466 21.27 24.35 -11.41
N SER A 467 22.22 23.66 -12.04
CA SER A 467 21.97 22.83 -13.23
C SER A 467 22.48 21.41 -13.06
N SER A 468 21.77 20.44 -13.64
CA SER A 468 22.25 19.07 -13.84
C SER A 468 23.46 18.98 -14.77
N ALA A 469 23.58 19.91 -15.72
CA ALA A 469 24.72 20.02 -16.64
C ALA A 469 25.82 20.85 -15.97
N GLY A 470 26.92 20.18 -15.61
CA GLY A 470 28.03 20.82 -14.92
C GLY A 470 27.55 21.48 -13.62
N MET A 471 27.68 22.80 -13.54
CA MET A 471 27.19 23.59 -12.41
C MET A 471 26.10 24.59 -12.82
N VAL A 472 26.25 25.21 -13.99
CA VAL A 472 25.40 26.31 -14.46
C VAL A 472 25.04 26.21 -15.95
N ASP A 473 25.45 25.12 -16.61
CA ASP A 473 25.28 24.96 -18.06
C ASP A 473 23.83 24.59 -18.39
N THR A 474 23.44 24.69 -19.67
CA THR A 474 22.10 24.31 -20.11
C THR A 474 21.90 22.79 -19.98
N PRO A 475 20.85 22.32 -19.28
CA PRO A 475 20.57 20.90 -19.15
C PRO A 475 20.34 20.18 -20.48
N THR A 476 20.74 18.92 -20.53
CA THR A 476 20.40 17.98 -21.60
C THR A 476 19.78 16.72 -21.02
N GLU A 477 19.04 15.97 -21.83
CA GLU A 477 18.44 14.69 -21.44
C GLU A 477 19.45 13.62 -21.00
N LEU A 478 20.76 13.86 -21.21
CA LEU A 478 21.85 12.92 -20.95
C LEU A 478 22.62 13.20 -19.65
N ASP A 479 22.26 14.24 -18.91
CA ASP A 479 23.09 14.80 -17.83
C ASP A 479 23.33 13.84 -16.65
N GLN A 480 22.27 13.54 -15.88
CA GLN A 480 22.37 12.79 -14.63
C GLN A 480 21.74 11.42 -14.78
N GLU A 481 22.50 10.38 -14.45
CA GLU A 481 21.98 9.02 -14.33
C GLU A 481 21.24 8.86 -13.00
N LEU A 482 19.96 8.50 -13.08
CA LEU A 482 19.08 8.35 -11.92
C LEU A 482 18.99 6.91 -11.44
N GLY A 483 19.29 5.97 -12.33
CA GLY A 483 19.28 4.54 -12.07
C GLY A 483 19.09 3.74 -13.36
N GLU A 484 19.00 2.42 -13.19
CA GLU A 484 18.71 1.46 -14.24
C GLU A 484 17.27 0.95 -14.06
N GLY A 485 16.56 0.77 -15.17
CA GLY A 485 15.26 0.13 -15.19
C GLY A 485 15.39 -1.34 -14.85
N ASP A 486 14.44 -1.85 -14.07
CA ASP A 486 14.31 -3.26 -13.69
C ASP A 486 12.99 -3.87 -14.20
N GLY A 487 12.21 -3.10 -14.98
CA GLY A 487 10.87 -3.49 -15.44
C GLY A 487 9.79 -3.46 -14.35
N LEU A 488 10.11 -3.03 -13.12
CA LEU A 488 9.21 -2.98 -11.97
C LEU A 488 9.04 -1.56 -11.44
N ARG A 489 10.14 -0.91 -11.06
CA ARG A 489 10.19 0.43 -10.48
C ARG A 489 9.87 1.49 -11.54
N ALA A 490 8.91 2.35 -11.22
CA ALA A 490 8.50 3.45 -12.12
C ALA A 490 8.87 4.85 -11.58
N ASP A 491 9.35 4.94 -10.34
CA ASP A 491 9.58 6.23 -9.67
C ASP A 491 11.09 6.47 -9.41
N PHE A 492 11.65 7.48 -10.06
CA PHE A 492 13.08 7.82 -10.03
C PHE A 492 13.29 9.22 -9.46
N ALA A 493 13.97 9.29 -8.31
CA ALA A 493 14.35 10.55 -7.70
C ALA A 493 15.32 11.32 -8.59
N LEU A 494 15.14 12.64 -8.70
CA LEU A 494 16.16 13.52 -9.30
C LEU A 494 17.38 13.57 -8.38
N LEU A 495 18.54 13.30 -8.97
CA LEU A 495 19.83 13.24 -8.31
C LEU A 495 20.83 14.11 -9.06
N LYS A 496 21.74 14.73 -8.32
CA LYS A 496 22.95 15.35 -8.87
C LYS A 496 24.18 14.69 -8.29
N CYS A 497 25.05 14.21 -9.16
CA CYS A 497 26.31 13.57 -8.80
C CYS A 497 27.47 14.58 -8.84
N TYR A 498 28.36 14.50 -7.86
CA TYR A 498 29.61 15.26 -7.79
C TYR A 498 30.79 14.30 -7.66
N GLY A 499 31.82 14.49 -8.49
CA GLY A 499 32.96 13.57 -8.54
C GLY A 499 32.63 12.24 -9.24
N GLU A 500 33.54 11.29 -9.13
CA GLU A 500 33.48 9.98 -9.79
C GLU A 500 34.14 8.89 -8.94
N GLY A 501 33.85 7.62 -9.21
CA GLY A 501 34.44 6.48 -8.51
C GLY A 501 34.18 6.49 -6.99
N GLU A 502 35.21 6.22 -6.19
CA GLU A 502 35.12 6.22 -4.72
C GLU A 502 34.83 7.61 -4.12
N ALA A 503 35.02 8.68 -4.88
CA ALA A 503 34.75 10.05 -4.46
C ALA A 503 33.34 10.54 -4.87
N LEU A 504 32.52 9.67 -5.48
CA LEU A 504 31.18 10.01 -5.93
C LEU A 504 30.29 10.43 -4.74
N GLN A 505 29.78 11.66 -4.83
CA GLN A 505 28.78 12.19 -3.93
C GLN A 505 27.45 12.33 -4.66
N VAL A 506 26.38 11.77 -4.09
CA VAL A 506 25.04 11.82 -4.66
C VAL A 506 24.14 12.73 -3.84
N ARG A 507 23.66 13.80 -4.46
CA ARG A 507 22.74 14.77 -3.86
C ARG A 507 21.33 14.57 -4.38
N ARG A 508 20.37 14.47 -3.47
CA ARG A 508 18.94 14.47 -3.78
C ARG A 508 18.46 15.88 -4.14
N ILE A 509 17.72 16.00 -5.24
CA ILE A 509 17.18 17.28 -5.74
C ILE A 509 15.66 17.33 -5.61
N THR A 510 15.15 18.07 -4.63
CA THR A 510 13.72 18.09 -4.27
C THR A 510 12.92 19.28 -4.83
N ARG A 511 13.62 20.27 -5.37
CA ARG A 511 13.04 21.51 -5.91
C ARG A 511 13.51 21.78 -7.35
N PRO A 512 13.25 20.86 -8.30
CA PRO A 512 13.54 21.11 -9.72
C PRO A 512 12.66 22.24 -10.28
N ASP A 513 13.17 22.94 -11.28
CA ASP A 513 12.34 23.74 -12.17
C ASP A 513 11.65 22.81 -13.16
N ALA A 514 10.35 22.57 -12.95
CA ALA A 514 9.56 21.61 -13.72
C ALA A 514 9.63 21.84 -15.24
N ALA A 515 9.73 23.10 -15.70
CA ALA A 515 9.76 23.43 -17.13
C ALA A 515 11.09 23.06 -17.80
N SER A 516 12.14 22.79 -17.00
CA SER A 516 13.48 22.47 -17.48
C SER A 516 13.79 20.97 -17.52
N VAL A 517 12.91 20.14 -16.98
CA VAL A 517 13.16 18.71 -16.81
C VAL A 517 13.04 18.00 -18.15
N LEU A 518 14.14 17.37 -18.56
CA LEU A 518 14.29 16.53 -19.74
C LEU A 518 14.63 15.12 -19.27
N VAL A 519 13.95 14.11 -19.79
CA VAL A 519 14.14 12.70 -19.38
C VAL A 519 14.52 11.87 -20.59
N SER A 520 15.48 10.95 -20.43
CA SER A 520 15.78 9.95 -21.44
C SER A 520 15.90 8.54 -20.86
N LEU A 521 15.59 7.55 -21.71
CA LEU A 521 15.86 6.12 -21.48
C LEU A 521 16.84 5.68 -22.57
N ASP A 522 18.00 5.16 -22.19
CA ASP A 522 19.08 4.79 -23.11
C ASP A 522 19.46 5.92 -24.08
N GLY A 523 19.37 7.16 -23.61
CA GLY A 523 19.63 8.37 -24.39
C GLY A 523 18.52 8.78 -25.36
N VAL A 524 17.39 8.07 -25.39
CA VAL A 524 16.20 8.45 -26.16
C VAL A 524 15.28 9.32 -25.31
N VAL A 525 15.03 10.55 -25.76
CA VAL A 525 14.14 11.52 -25.10
C VAL A 525 12.73 10.95 -24.91
N GLN A 526 12.19 11.11 -23.70
CA GLN A 526 10.86 10.67 -23.31
C GLN A 526 9.89 11.86 -23.23
N GLN A 527 8.72 11.74 -23.85
CA GLN A 527 7.68 12.78 -23.85
C GLN A 527 6.30 12.16 -23.65
N GLY A 528 5.54 12.68 -22.69
CA GLY A 528 4.13 12.32 -22.48
C GLY A 528 3.88 10.98 -21.79
N ASN A 529 4.92 10.26 -21.37
CA ASN A 529 4.85 8.98 -20.65
C ASN A 529 5.42 9.04 -19.22
N TRP A 530 5.61 10.26 -18.70
CA TRP A 530 6.09 10.50 -17.35
C TRP A 530 5.55 11.83 -16.81
N THR A 531 5.52 11.94 -15.49
CA THR A 531 5.15 13.15 -14.75
C THR A 531 6.18 13.48 -13.68
N LEU A 532 6.26 14.75 -13.29
CA LEU A 532 7.10 15.20 -12.18
C LEU A 532 6.27 15.27 -10.90
N SER A 533 6.48 14.32 -9.99
CA SER A 533 5.86 14.29 -8.68
C SER A 533 6.55 15.27 -7.71
N PRO A 534 5.83 15.75 -6.67
CA PRO A 534 6.40 16.60 -5.62
C PRO A 534 7.69 16.02 -5.03
N GLY A 535 8.61 16.90 -4.64
CA GLY A 535 9.92 16.47 -4.14
C GLY A 535 10.86 16.02 -5.25
N GLY A 536 10.56 16.25 -6.53
CA GLY A 536 11.48 15.97 -7.64
C GLY A 536 11.67 14.47 -7.88
N VAL A 537 10.55 13.76 -8.10
CA VAL A 537 10.54 12.36 -8.50
C VAL A 537 9.92 12.28 -9.90
N ILE A 538 10.63 11.67 -10.85
CA ILE A 538 10.08 11.32 -12.16
C ILE A 538 9.27 10.03 -11.98
N THR A 539 7.99 10.10 -12.31
CA THR A 539 7.06 8.98 -12.26
C THR A 539 6.67 8.59 -13.67
N PHE A 540 7.09 7.42 -14.13
CA PHE A 540 6.71 6.88 -15.43
C PHE A 540 5.33 6.20 -15.38
N ASP A 541 4.61 6.26 -16.50
CA ASP A 541 3.33 5.56 -16.68
C ASP A 541 3.54 4.04 -16.78
N GLU A 542 4.68 3.63 -17.35
CA GLU A 542 5.16 2.24 -17.38
C GLU A 542 6.59 2.18 -16.83
N ALA A 543 6.92 1.12 -16.09
CA ALA A 543 8.27 0.94 -15.59
C ALA A 543 9.27 0.86 -16.75
N PRO A 544 10.40 1.60 -16.69
CA PRO A 544 11.46 1.48 -17.68
C PRO A 544 11.93 0.02 -17.83
N PRO A 545 12.19 -0.45 -19.06
CA PRO A 545 12.64 -1.83 -19.30
C PRO A 545 13.89 -2.22 -18.52
N GLU A 546 14.02 -3.51 -18.22
CA GLU A 546 15.24 -4.05 -17.60
C GLU A 546 16.47 -3.67 -18.42
N GLY A 547 17.49 -3.12 -17.76
CA GLY A 547 18.73 -2.69 -18.40
C GLY A 547 18.73 -1.26 -18.95
N SER A 548 17.56 -0.60 -19.01
CA SER A 548 17.48 0.74 -19.58
C SER A 548 18.04 1.79 -18.62
N VAL A 549 18.95 2.63 -19.09
CA VAL A 549 19.56 3.68 -18.27
C VAL A 549 18.62 4.88 -18.22
N VAL A 550 18.12 5.20 -17.03
CA VAL A 550 17.25 6.35 -16.78
C VAL A 550 18.10 7.58 -16.52
N ARG A 551 17.94 8.61 -17.35
CA ARG A 551 18.65 9.89 -17.18
C ARG A 551 17.71 11.07 -17.17
N ALA A 552 18.16 12.15 -16.52
CA ALA A 552 17.49 13.43 -16.62
C ALA A 552 18.43 14.63 -16.59
N GLY A 553 18.05 15.67 -17.34
CA GLY A 553 18.57 17.02 -17.20
C GLY A 553 17.52 17.93 -16.61
N PHE A 554 17.90 18.85 -15.73
CA PHE A 554 17.01 19.78 -15.05
C PHE A 554 17.81 20.94 -14.43
N LEU A 555 17.15 22.08 -14.30
CA LEU A 555 17.56 23.14 -13.39
C LEU A 555 16.89 22.93 -12.02
N PHE A 556 17.47 23.46 -10.96
CA PHE A 556 16.90 23.31 -9.61
C PHE A 556 17.17 24.50 -8.69
N ASP A 557 16.36 24.59 -7.65
CA ASP A 557 16.53 25.48 -6.50
C ASP A 557 16.99 24.68 -5.27
N VAL A 558 17.59 25.37 -4.31
CA VAL A 558 17.95 24.81 -3.00
C VAL A 558 16.83 25.14 -2.00
N PRO A 559 16.25 24.15 -1.30
CA PRO A 559 15.33 24.42 -0.20
C PRO A 559 16.13 24.99 0.98
N VAL A 560 15.80 26.20 1.40
CA VAL A 560 16.53 26.93 2.45
C VAL A 560 15.59 27.56 3.46
N ARG A 561 16.13 28.03 4.58
CA ARG A 561 15.47 28.95 5.52
C ARG A 561 16.42 30.04 5.97
N PHE A 562 15.89 31.11 6.55
CA PHE A 562 16.72 32.03 7.33
C PHE A 562 17.43 31.27 8.46
N ALA A 563 18.69 31.64 8.72
CA ALA A 563 19.49 31.02 9.76
C ALA A 563 19.08 31.48 11.17
N GLU A 564 18.56 32.71 11.26
CA GLU A 564 18.37 33.46 12.51
C GLU A 564 16.93 33.99 12.66
N ASP A 565 16.50 34.17 13.91
CA ASP A 565 15.21 34.77 14.28
C ASP A 565 15.18 36.31 14.15
N GLN A 566 16.31 36.91 13.78
CA GLN A 566 16.48 38.36 13.69
C GLN A 566 17.02 38.75 12.31
N LEU A 567 16.61 39.92 11.82
CA LEU A 567 17.12 40.52 10.59
C LEU A 567 17.70 41.90 10.95
N GLU A 568 19.01 42.05 10.82
CA GLU A 568 19.71 43.30 11.08
C GLU A 568 19.71 44.20 9.84
N ILE A 569 19.37 45.47 10.06
CA ILE A 569 19.23 46.48 9.00
C ILE A 569 19.86 47.79 9.47
N SER A 570 20.79 48.32 8.68
CA SER A 570 21.47 49.59 8.94
C SER A 570 21.13 50.63 7.87
N GLY A 571 20.92 51.88 8.30
CA GLY A 571 20.67 53.02 7.40
C GLY A 571 21.93 53.83 7.17
N ALA A 572 22.48 53.82 5.95
CA ALA A 572 23.65 54.59 5.56
C ALA A 572 23.23 55.78 4.65
N SER A 573 22.69 56.84 5.27
CA SER A 573 22.23 58.11 4.65
C SER A 573 20.91 58.08 3.87
N PHE A 574 20.39 59.28 3.54
CA PHE A 574 18.98 59.64 3.27
C PHE A 574 18.24 58.87 2.14
N ALA A 575 18.88 57.91 1.47
CA ALA A 575 18.26 57.04 0.47
C ALA A 575 18.93 55.65 0.31
N ALA A 576 19.88 55.27 1.17
CA ALA A 576 20.59 53.99 1.07
C ALA A 576 20.54 53.24 2.41
N GLY A 577 19.71 52.21 2.48
CA GLY A 577 19.75 51.20 3.55
C GLY A 577 20.49 49.96 3.06
N GLU A 578 21.21 49.29 3.95
CA GLU A 578 21.91 48.04 3.65
C GLU A 578 21.52 46.96 4.67
N ALA A 579 21.57 45.70 4.24
CA ALA A 579 21.52 44.53 5.10
C ALA A 579 22.92 43.88 5.07
N PRO A 580 23.78 44.11 6.07
CA PRO A 580 25.19 43.70 6.01
C PRO A 580 25.37 42.18 5.83
N SER A 581 24.51 41.40 6.47
CA SER A 581 24.49 39.95 6.39
C SER A 581 23.05 39.46 6.53
N VAL A 582 22.68 38.48 5.69
CA VAL A 582 21.40 37.78 5.75
C VAL A 582 21.72 36.28 5.60
N PRO A 583 22.07 35.61 6.71
CA PRO A 583 22.47 34.22 6.67
C PRO A 583 21.27 33.31 6.41
N ILE A 584 21.43 32.41 5.46
CA ILE A 584 20.44 31.43 5.02
C ILE A 584 21.10 30.04 5.05
N VAL A 585 20.36 29.01 5.44
CA VAL A 585 20.87 27.64 5.53
C VAL A 585 19.96 26.67 4.77
N GLU A 586 20.56 25.69 4.10
CA GLU A 586 19.84 24.61 3.44
C GLU A 586 19.04 23.77 4.45
N ILE A 587 17.85 23.36 4.03
CA ILE A 587 16.98 22.40 4.70
C ILE A 587 17.21 21.04 4.04
N ARG A 588 17.45 20.01 4.85
CA ARG A 588 17.43 18.62 4.38
C ARG A 588 16.00 18.13 4.42
N GLU A 589 15.36 18.07 3.27
CA GLU A 589 14.04 17.45 3.13
C GLU A 589 14.26 15.93 3.15
N ALA A 590 13.60 15.24 4.09
CA ALA A 590 13.65 13.78 4.15
C ALA A 590 13.03 13.19 2.86
N PRO A 591 13.54 12.04 2.38
CA PRO A 591 12.94 11.33 1.26
C PRO A 591 11.52 10.86 1.57
#